data_AF-A0AAW9A8L2-F1
#
_entry.id   AF-A0AAW9A8L2-F1
#
_cell.length_a   1.000
_cell.length_b   1.000
_cell.length_c   1.000
_cell.angle_alpha   90.00
_cell.angle_beta   90.00
_cell.angle_gamma   90.00
#
_symmetry.space_group_name_H-M   'P 1'
#
loop_
_entity.id
_entity.type
_entity.pdbx_description
1 polymer ?
#
loop_
_entity_poly.entity_id
_entity_poly.type
_entity_poly.pdbx_seq_one_letter_code
_entity_poly.pdbx_strand_id
1 'polypeptide(L)'
;MKPLKLFTAFILSFFLLANTAAAQSFQDVPTDHWAHDEIRFLTDKQVIRGFSDGSFKPLTVLTRKDAAVMLVRALKLPTIQQPQVKPADLKPTMGGYSEMMIAANKGFFTVTGNRFNPNQPLTRDEMAKALAVAYGYNGKGTSFFKDVAKGNPYYKFIDGIAENGITTGYSDGTFKPTVAVNRAQFSTFLKRVYDKPHEYSVKKDGRILKTFTDETAAISYAVSQAGSTVHPVSNSLMKYEQRPVNLKATGIKNGVLIYSGSEKEAFDKDFYAPYLAKGDSTFFDTFIVMGRQYPNGEFQETPKNLANYSDWKWFADKLFSPSGPLRPLNEAAVEANRKAKVYIGIPYPKRNGNLIDLNGKKLPNTLDNRKQMVNWYISTVEQQWKRAGLTNLTLTGYYWVNETVIHADDELLVTDTAAAIHKLNKKFIYAPHARTTNFGNWKYYGFDGAYLQPNTFRLNLGDPKAKLHKAFLEAQIKGSSITLEIDTYSPHQIGAGLPNFETYLEFAKRYDLQGFLLYQGTEMVYRMGTMKNDAYQKAYEELWDFME
;
A
#
# COMPACT_ATOMS: atom_id res chain seq x y z
N MET A 1 41.24 -57.56 23.69
CA MET A 1 41.44 -56.10 23.74
C MET A 1 41.51 -55.57 22.31
N LYS A 2 40.46 -54.90 21.84
CA LYS A 2 40.40 -54.26 20.51
C LYS A 2 40.36 -52.74 20.72
N PRO A 3 41.16 -51.93 19.99
CA PRO A 3 41.27 -50.50 20.25
C PRO A 3 40.02 -49.73 19.81
N LEU A 4 39.56 -48.88 20.72
CA LEU A 4 38.45 -47.94 20.56
C LEU A 4 38.89 -46.79 19.63
N LYS A 5 38.28 -46.68 18.45
CA LYS A 5 38.48 -45.52 17.56
C LYS A 5 37.66 -44.34 18.09
N LEU A 6 38.33 -43.31 18.60
CA LEU A 6 37.73 -42.01 18.87
C LEU A 6 37.25 -41.40 17.55
N PHE A 7 35.93 -41.17 17.43
CA PHE A 7 35.36 -40.33 16.39
C PHE A 7 35.31 -38.89 16.92
N THR A 8 36.23 -38.04 16.44
CA THR A 8 36.18 -36.60 16.68
C THR A 8 35.08 -36.01 15.78
N ALA A 9 33.92 -35.70 16.37
CA ALA A 9 32.85 -35.00 15.66
C ALA A 9 33.25 -33.53 15.44
N PHE A 10 33.55 -33.17 14.20
CA PHE A 10 33.66 -31.78 13.78
C PHE A 10 32.25 -31.17 13.75
N ILE A 11 31.88 -30.40 14.78
CA ILE A 11 30.69 -29.55 14.74
C ILE A 11 31.00 -28.39 13.80
N LEU A 12 30.54 -28.50 12.56
CA LEU A 12 30.58 -27.41 11.59
C LEU A 12 29.43 -26.44 11.94
N SER A 13 29.73 -25.44 12.76
CA SER A 13 28.81 -24.34 13.05
C SER A 13 28.59 -23.52 11.78
N PHE A 14 27.53 -23.85 11.03
CA PHE A 14 27.01 -23.00 9.97
C PHE A 14 26.36 -21.77 10.62
N PHE A 15 27.13 -20.69 10.77
CA PHE A 15 26.56 -19.36 10.94
C PHE A 15 25.82 -19.01 9.65
N LEU A 16 24.50 -19.24 9.64
CA LEU A 16 23.58 -18.56 8.74
C LEU A 16 23.63 -17.07 9.09
N LEU A 17 24.57 -16.35 8.49
CA LEU A 17 24.47 -14.91 8.35
C LEU A 17 23.21 -14.68 7.50
N ALA A 18 22.10 -14.38 8.17
CA ALA A 18 20.98 -13.74 7.53
C ALA A 18 21.52 -12.43 6.95
N ASN A 19 21.85 -12.42 5.66
CA ASN A 19 22.03 -11.17 4.93
C ASN A 19 20.69 -10.47 4.97
N THR A 20 20.50 -9.60 5.95
CA THR A 20 19.54 -8.51 5.87
C THR A 20 20.02 -7.66 4.71
N ALA A 21 19.51 -7.94 3.50
CA ALA A 21 19.73 -7.09 2.35
C ALA A 21 19.02 -5.76 2.66
N ALA A 22 19.76 -4.82 3.26
CA ALA A 22 19.35 -3.44 3.27
C ALA A 22 19.13 -3.02 1.81
N ALA A 23 17.98 -2.42 1.51
CA ALA A 23 17.66 -1.94 0.17
C ALA A 23 18.82 -1.02 -0.29
N GLN A 24 19.42 -1.34 -1.44
CA GLN A 24 20.53 -0.56 -1.96
C GLN A 24 20.01 0.80 -2.42
N SER A 25 20.29 1.85 -1.66
CA SER A 25 20.05 3.24 -2.06
C SER A 25 21.22 3.77 -2.90
N PHE A 26 20.94 4.64 -3.88
CA PHE A 26 21.95 5.26 -4.75
C PHE A 26 22.11 6.74 -4.44
N GLN A 27 23.35 7.22 -4.33
CA GLN A 27 23.65 8.62 -3.97
C GLN A 27 23.14 9.63 -5.02
N ASP A 28 23.09 9.21 -6.29
CA ASP A 28 22.64 10.00 -7.44
C ASP A 28 21.15 9.78 -7.78
N VAL A 29 20.40 9.12 -6.89
CA VAL A 29 18.94 8.94 -6.99
C VAL A 29 18.30 9.25 -5.63
N PRO A 30 18.32 10.53 -5.18
CA PRO A 30 17.66 10.95 -3.95
C PRO A 30 16.14 10.69 -3.99
N THR A 31 15.46 10.78 -2.86
CA THR A 31 14.02 10.48 -2.72
C THR A 31 13.11 11.39 -3.56
N ASP A 32 13.58 12.58 -3.94
CA ASP A 32 12.89 13.52 -4.84
C ASP A 32 13.23 13.32 -6.33
N HIS A 33 14.13 12.38 -6.66
CA HIS A 33 14.42 12.03 -8.04
C HIS A 33 13.18 11.37 -8.67
N TRP A 34 12.78 11.83 -9.86
CA TRP A 34 11.56 11.40 -10.56
C TRP A 34 11.44 9.90 -10.88
N ALA A 35 12.55 9.17 -10.82
CA ALA A 35 12.62 7.70 -11.02
C ALA A 35 12.98 6.91 -9.74
N HIS A 36 12.97 7.56 -8.57
CA HIS A 36 13.43 6.98 -7.31
C HIS A 36 12.70 5.66 -7.01
N ASP A 37 11.37 5.70 -7.01
CA ASP A 37 10.53 4.53 -6.71
C ASP A 37 10.72 3.40 -7.72
N GLU A 38 10.87 3.73 -9.00
CA GLU A 38 11.03 2.73 -10.05
C GLU A 38 12.40 2.05 -10.01
N ILE A 39 13.44 2.82 -9.73
CA ILE A 39 14.80 2.29 -9.57
C ILE A 39 14.88 1.44 -8.30
N ARG A 40 14.29 1.88 -7.18
CA ARG A 40 14.21 1.09 -5.95
C ARG A 40 13.49 -0.23 -6.19
N PHE A 41 12.29 -0.18 -6.77
CA PHE A 41 11.49 -1.36 -7.06
C PHE A 41 12.27 -2.41 -7.88
N LEU A 42 12.88 -2.00 -8.99
CA LEU A 42 13.61 -2.92 -9.85
C LEU A 42 14.92 -3.42 -9.21
N THR A 43 15.51 -2.64 -8.30
CA THR A 43 16.70 -3.05 -7.53
C THR A 43 16.32 -4.13 -6.49
N ASP A 44 15.24 -3.92 -5.75
CA ASP A 44 14.71 -4.88 -4.77
C ASP A 44 14.31 -6.20 -5.44
N LYS A 45 13.80 -6.13 -6.67
CA LYS A 45 13.48 -7.30 -7.51
C LYS A 45 14.69 -7.90 -8.23
N GLN A 46 15.89 -7.37 -7.99
CA GLN A 46 17.16 -7.82 -8.57
C GLN A 46 17.20 -7.76 -10.10
N VAL A 47 16.39 -6.91 -10.71
CA VAL A 47 16.36 -6.69 -12.16
C VAL A 47 17.52 -5.77 -12.58
N ILE A 48 17.73 -4.70 -11.82
CA ILE A 48 18.82 -3.74 -12.01
C ILE A 48 19.77 -3.74 -10.82
N ARG A 49 20.97 -3.20 -11.05
CA ARG A 49 22.00 -2.99 -10.03
C ARG A 49 22.70 -1.66 -10.32
N GLY A 50 23.23 -1.03 -9.28
CA GLY A 50 24.15 0.10 -9.40
C GLY A 50 25.57 -0.33 -9.70
N PHE A 51 26.45 0.64 -9.74
CA PHE A 51 27.88 0.48 -9.95
C PHE A 51 28.61 0.28 -8.61
N SER A 52 29.86 -0.18 -8.66
CA SER A 52 30.69 -0.41 -7.48
C SER A 52 31.01 0.86 -6.69
N ASP A 53 30.86 2.04 -7.32
CA ASP A 53 31.03 3.36 -6.71
C ASP A 53 29.78 3.84 -5.92
N GLY A 54 28.72 3.02 -5.86
CA GLY A 54 27.47 3.37 -5.16
C GLY A 54 26.48 4.19 -5.97
N SER A 55 26.79 4.52 -7.23
CA SER A 55 25.91 5.25 -8.13
C SER A 55 25.00 4.35 -8.97
N PHE A 56 23.88 4.89 -9.46
CA PHE A 56 23.01 4.24 -10.44
C PHE A 56 23.28 4.70 -11.89
N LYS A 57 23.79 5.93 -12.05
CA LYS A 57 24.01 6.65 -13.32
C LYS A 57 22.71 6.79 -14.14
N PRO A 58 21.67 7.47 -13.63
CA PRO A 58 20.33 7.49 -14.22
C PRO A 58 20.27 8.03 -15.66
N LEU A 59 21.18 8.95 -16.02
CA LEU A 59 21.21 9.60 -17.33
C LEU A 59 22.05 8.86 -18.38
N THR A 60 22.73 7.77 -18.02
CA THR A 60 23.48 6.97 -19.01
C THR A 60 22.51 6.33 -20.01
N VAL A 61 22.80 6.52 -21.30
CA VAL A 61 22.07 5.89 -22.40
C VAL A 61 22.22 4.38 -22.33
N LEU A 62 21.10 3.65 -22.40
CA LEU A 62 21.11 2.19 -22.42
C LEU A 62 21.46 1.66 -23.80
N THR A 63 22.16 0.53 -23.81
CA THR A 63 22.37 -0.26 -25.02
C THR A 63 21.28 -1.33 -25.17
N ARG A 64 21.13 -1.89 -26.37
CA ARG A 64 20.26 -3.05 -26.63
C ARG A 64 20.58 -4.23 -25.72
N LYS A 65 21.87 -4.47 -25.42
CA LYS A 65 22.31 -5.47 -24.44
C LYS A 65 21.73 -5.21 -23.05
N ASP A 66 21.83 -3.98 -22.57
CA ASP A 66 21.38 -3.65 -21.21
C ASP A 66 19.87 -3.86 -21.08
N ALA A 67 19.09 -3.45 -22.08
CA ALA A 67 17.65 -3.68 -22.13
C ALA A 67 17.29 -5.18 -22.19
N ALA A 68 18.02 -5.98 -22.98
CA ALA A 68 17.83 -7.43 -23.02
C ALA A 68 18.07 -8.08 -21.65
N VAL A 69 19.16 -7.70 -20.97
CA VAL A 69 19.47 -8.17 -19.62
C VAL A 69 18.35 -7.81 -18.64
N MET A 70 17.88 -6.57 -18.66
CA MET A 70 16.79 -6.12 -17.78
C MET A 70 15.49 -6.89 -18.03
N LEU A 71 15.06 -7.04 -19.28
CA LEU A 71 13.81 -7.72 -19.62
C LEU A 71 13.85 -9.21 -19.29
N VAL A 72 14.94 -9.90 -19.61
CA VAL A 72 15.09 -11.33 -19.32
C VAL A 72 15.07 -11.60 -17.81
N ARG A 73 15.74 -10.75 -17.02
CA ARG A 73 15.70 -10.82 -15.55
C ARG A 73 14.31 -10.52 -15.02
N ALA A 74 13.67 -9.46 -15.52
CA ALA A 74 12.32 -9.07 -15.11
C ALA A 74 11.31 -10.19 -15.35
N LEU A 75 11.38 -10.85 -16.50
CA LEU A 75 10.52 -11.98 -16.86
C LEU A 75 10.95 -13.32 -16.25
N LYS A 76 12.12 -13.39 -15.61
CA LYS A 76 12.73 -14.62 -15.10
C LYS A 76 12.75 -15.75 -16.15
N LEU A 77 13.10 -15.40 -17.39
CA LEU A 77 13.09 -16.38 -18.48
C LEU A 77 14.20 -17.41 -18.29
N PRO A 78 13.92 -18.70 -18.52
CA PRO A 78 14.93 -19.74 -18.45
C PRO A 78 15.94 -19.60 -19.59
N THR A 79 17.11 -20.21 -19.40
CA THR A 79 18.11 -20.36 -20.47
C THR A 79 17.52 -21.17 -21.62
N ILE A 80 17.93 -20.83 -22.85
CA ILE A 80 17.54 -21.58 -24.04
C ILE A 80 18.63 -22.59 -24.39
N GLN A 81 18.26 -23.87 -24.53
CA GLN A 81 19.22 -24.92 -24.86
C GLN A 81 19.50 -24.97 -26.38
N GLN A 82 18.51 -24.70 -27.21
CA GLN A 82 18.61 -24.79 -28.67
C GLN A 82 18.11 -23.49 -29.35
N PRO A 83 18.94 -22.44 -29.39
CA PRO A 83 18.58 -21.18 -30.05
C PRO A 83 18.43 -21.39 -31.55
N GLN A 84 17.31 -20.92 -32.10
CA GLN A 84 17.03 -20.88 -33.55
C GLN A 84 17.72 -19.67 -34.19
N VAL A 85 17.73 -18.53 -33.50
CA VAL A 85 18.41 -17.31 -33.91
C VAL A 85 19.78 -17.24 -33.22
N LYS A 86 20.86 -17.16 -34.00
CA LYS A 86 22.25 -17.10 -33.51
C LYS A 86 23.01 -15.92 -34.16
N PRO A 87 22.80 -14.68 -33.69
CA PRO A 87 23.47 -13.52 -34.27
C PRO A 87 24.99 -13.65 -34.17
N ALA A 88 25.71 -13.38 -35.27
CA ALA A 88 27.15 -13.61 -35.39
C ALA A 88 28.00 -12.70 -34.50
N ASP A 89 27.45 -11.58 -34.05
CA ASP A 89 28.09 -10.63 -33.14
C ASP A 89 27.85 -10.96 -31.66
N LEU A 90 27.17 -12.07 -31.35
CA LEU A 90 27.01 -12.58 -29.99
C LEU A 90 27.99 -13.73 -29.70
N LYS A 91 28.87 -13.54 -28.71
CA LYS A 91 29.91 -14.50 -28.28
C LYS A 91 29.67 -14.93 -26.83
N PRO A 92 29.84 -16.23 -26.48
CA PRO A 92 29.63 -16.74 -25.12
C PRO A 92 30.41 -16.03 -24.01
N THR A 93 31.54 -15.41 -24.35
CA THR A 93 32.39 -14.66 -23.41
C THR A 93 31.85 -13.28 -23.04
N MET A 94 30.81 -12.79 -23.73
CA MET A 94 30.24 -11.48 -23.43
C MET A 94 29.34 -11.53 -22.19
N GLY A 95 29.50 -10.55 -21.30
CA GLY A 95 28.54 -10.30 -20.23
C GLY A 95 27.14 -10.09 -20.83
N GLY A 96 26.14 -10.78 -20.27
CA GLY A 96 24.76 -10.75 -20.78
C GLY A 96 24.50 -11.60 -22.02
N TYR A 97 25.44 -12.47 -22.43
CA TYR A 97 25.28 -13.32 -23.63
C TYR A 97 24.00 -14.14 -23.60
N SER A 98 23.72 -14.84 -22.49
CA SER A 98 22.52 -15.66 -22.37
C SER A 98 21.25 -14.82 -22.52
N GLU A 99 21.19 -13.66 -21.87
CA GLU A 99 20.04 -12.76 -21.93
C GLU A 99 19.82 -12.18 -23.34
N MET A 100 20.89 -11.78 -24.04
CA MET A 100 20.79 -11.32 -25.43
C MET A 100 20.33 -12.43 -26.36
N MET A 101 20.82 -13.66 -26.18
CA MET A 101 20.38 -14.83 -26.96
C MET A 101 18.90 -15.13 -26.73
N ILE A 102 18.42 -15.09 -25.48
CA ILE A 102 17.01 -15.24 -25.13
C ILE A 102 16.18 -14.14 -25.80
N ALA A 103 16.58 -12.88 -25.65
CA ALA A 103 15.84 -11.74 -26.19
C ALA A 103 15.74 -11.78 -27.73
N ALA A 104 16.80 -12.19 -28.43
CA ALA A 104 16.78 -12.40 -29.87
C ALA A 104 15.81 -13.52 -30.28
N ASN A 105 15.84 -14.67 -29.60
CA ASN A 105 14.98 -15.82 -29.91
C ASN A 105 13.51 -15.62 -29.51
N LYS A 106 13.25 -14.75 -28.53
CA LYS A 106 11.89 -14.31 -28.17
C LYS A 106 11.37 -13.17 -29.06
N GLY A 107 12.19 -12.64 -29.96
CA GLY A 107 11.80 -11.57 -30.89
C GLY A 107 11.66 -10.19 -30.25
N PHE A 108 12.18 -9.99 -29.03
CA PHE A 108 12.12 -8.69 -28.33
C PHE A 108 12.82 -7.60 -29.14
N PHE A 109 13.88 -7.97 -29.85
CA PHE A 109 14.62 -7.08 -30.72
C PHE A 109 14.68 -7.64 -32.14
N THR A 110 14.62 -6.75 -33.14
CA THR A 110 14.88 -7.11 -34.52
C THR A 110 16.36 -7.48 -34.69
N VAL A 111 16.64 -8.62 -35.32
CA VAL A 111 17.97 -9.06 -35.75
C VAL A 111 18.06 -8.84 -37.26
N THR A 112 19.01 -8.03 -37.71
CA THR A 112 19.16 -7.65 -39.12
C THR A 112 20.53 -8.10 -39.63
N GLY A 113 20.59 -8.73 -40.80
CA GLY A 113 21.87 -9.18 -41.37
C GLY A 113 22.64 -10.14 -40.46
N ASN A 114 21.92 -10.99 -39.72
CA ASN A 114 22.48 -11.89 -38.70
C ASN A 114 23.25 -11.19 -37.56
N ARG A 115 22.87 -9.95 -37.20
CA ARG A 115 23.49 -9.17 -36.12
C ARG A 115 22.46 -8.67 -35.11
N PHE A 116 22.83 -8.72 -33.84
CA PHE A 116 22.05 -8.21 -32.71
C PHE A 116 22.37 -6.75 -32.39
N ASN A 117 23.58 -6.27 -32.69
CA ASN A 117 24.11 -4.94 -32.38
C ASN A 117 24.04 -4.60 -30.87
N PRO A 118 24.74 -5.36 -30.00
CA PRO A 118 24.56 -5.29 -28.55
C PRO A 118 24.92 -3.94 -27.92
N ASN A 119 25.89 -3.21 -28.49
CA ASN A 119 26.37 -1.92 -27.96
C ASN A 119 25.67 -0.70 -28.58
N GLN A 120 24.73 -0.91 -29.51
CA GLN A 120 23.97 0.18 -30.10
C GLN A 120 23.05 0.81 -29.03
N PRO A 121 22.95 2.16 -28.98
CA PRO A 121 21.96 2.85 -28.16
C PRO A 121 20.54 2.33 -28.42
N LEU A 122 19.79 2.05 -27.36
CA LEU A 122 18.40 1.64 -27.43
C LEU A 122 17.52 2.84 -27.77
N THR A 123 16.87 2.82 -28.94
CA THR A 123 15.88 3.85 -29.29
C THR A 123 14.52 3.59 -28.64
N ARG A 124 13.67 4.60 -28.59
CA ARG A 124 12.29 4.47 -28.08
C ARG A 124 11.43 3.52 -28.92
N ASP A 125 11.66 3.45 -30.23
CA ASP A 125 11.05 2.44 -31.11
C ASP A 125 11.41 1.02 -30.70
N GLU A 126 12.72 0.75 -30.51
CA GLU A 126 13.20 -0.58 -30.13
C GLU A 126 12.73 -0.96 -28.72
N MET A 127 12.74 0.00 -27.80
CA MET A 127 12.16 -0.17 -26.47
C MET A 127 10.67 -0.54 -26.54
N ALA A 128 9.89 0.15 -27.37
CA ALA A 128 8.45 -0.10 -27.50
C ALA A 128 8.19 -1.52 -28.00
N LYS A 129 8.90 -1.97 -29.05
CA LYS A 129 8.82 -3.36 -29.51
C LYS A 129 9.22 -4.34 -28.42
N ALA A 130 10.34 -4.11 -27.74
CA ALA A 130 10.84 -5.03 -26.73
C ALA A 130 9.84 -5.22 -25.59
N LEU A 131 9.25 -4.13 -25.07
CA LEU A 131 8.21 -4.20 -24.03
C LEU A 131 6.91 -4.82 -24.56
N ALA A 132 6.43 -4.39 -25.73
CA ALA A 132 5.19 -4.91 -26.28
C ALA A 132 5.25 -6.42 -26.53
N VAL A 133 6.34 -6.92 -27.13
CA VAL A 133 6.54 -8.34 -27.38
C VAL A 133 6.76 -9.11 -26.08
N ALA A 134 7.55 -8.57 -25.15
CA ALA A 134 7.82 -9.19 -23.86
C ALA A 134 6.58 -9.47 -23.03
N TYR A 135 5.59 -8.56 -23.07
CA TYR A 135 4.39 -8.61 -22.24
C TYR A 135 3.10 -8.85 -23.03
N GLY A 136 3.20 -9.13 -24.34
CA GLY A 136 2.05 -9.47 -25.19
C GLY A 136 1.11 -8.30 -25.47
N TYR A 137 1.58 -7.05 -25.43
CA TYR A 137 0.77 -5.87 -25.72
C TYR A 137 0.56 -5.70 -27.22
N ASN A 138 -0.69 -5.81 -27.65
CA ASN A 138 -1.10 -5.67 -29.05
C ASN A 138 -1.88 -4.36 -29.24
N GLY A 139 -1.29 -3.40 -29.96
CA GLY A 139 -1.98 -2.15 -30.30
C GLY A 139 -3.09 -2.34 -31.33
N LYS A 140 -4.19 -1.59 -31.19
CA LYS A 140 -5.35 -1.60 -32.09
C LYS A 140 -5.17 -0.71 -33.31
N GLY A 141 -4.06 0.00 -33.38
CA GLY A 141 -3.70 0.98 -34.41
C GLY A 141 -4.32 2.35 -34.18
N THR A 142 -4.48 2.75 -32.92
CA THR A 142 -5.16 4.00 -32.50
C THR A 142 -4.24 5.03 -31.86
N SER A 143 -2.93 4.94 -32.12
CA SER A 143 -1.92 5.79 -31.51
C SER A 143 -2.24 7.27 -31.70
N PHE A 144 -2.12 8.02 -30.60
CA PHE A 144 -2.38 9.46 -30.54
C PHE A 144 -1.12 10.32 -30.73
N PHE A 145 0.06 9.70 -30.95
CA PHE A 145 1.32 10.43 -31.09
C PHE A 145 1.47 11.04 -32.48
N LYS A 146 1.74 12.35 -32.53
CA LYS A 146 1.79 13.14 -33.78
C LYS A 146 2.95 12.76 -34.71
N ASP A 147 4.05 12.28 -34.15
CA ASP A 147 5.29 11.94 -34.85
C ASP A 147 5.45 10.43 -35.11
N VAL A 148 4.39 9.64 -34.91
CA VAL A 148 4.39 8.20 -35.19
C VAL A 148 3.40 7.90 -36.31
N ALA A 149 3.89 7.93 -37.55
CA ALA A 149 3.08 7.60 -38.72
C ALA A 149 2.63 6.12 -38.70
N LYS A 150 1.43 5.83 -39.26
CA LYS A 150 0.90 4.45 -39.39
C LYS A 150 1.83 3.51 -40.16
N GLY A 151 2.67 4.05 -41.05
CA GLY A 151 3.68 3.28 -41.79
C GLY A 151 4.96 2.98 -41.00
N ASN A 152 5.13 3.53 -39.79
CA ASN A 152 6.27 3.18 -38.94
C ASN A 152 6.17 1.67 -38.58
N PRO A 153 7.22 0.86 -38.82
CA PRO A 153 7.22 -0.57 -38.47
C PRO A 153 6.99 -0.84 -36.98
N TYR A 154 7.21 0.16 -36.11
CA TYR A 154 6.99 0.10 -34.68
C TYR A 154 5.60 0.60 -34.23
N TYR A 155 4.77 1.12 -35.15
CA TYR A 155 3.49 1.78 -34.83
C TYR A 155 2.60 0.98 -33.88
N LYS A 156 2.36 -0.30 -34.18
CA LYS A 156 1.50 -1.16 -33.34
C LYS A 156 2.09 -1.48 -31.97
N PHE A 157 3.42 -1.52 -31.84
CA PHE A 157 4.06 -1.76 -30.55
C PHE A 157 3.98 -0.51 -29.67
N ILE A 158 4.23 0.66 -30.25
CA ILE A 158 4.09 1.96 -29.59
C ILE A 158 2.66 2.16 -29.10
N ASP A 159 1.70 1.87 -29.98
CA ASP A 159 0.28 1.91 -29.65
C ASP A 159 -0.08 0.94 -28.51
N GLY A 160 0.40 -0.31 -28.58
CA GLY A 160 0.16 -1.31 -27.54
C GLY A 160 0.68 -0.89 -26.16
N ILE A 161 1.90 -0.34 -26.08
CA ILE A 161 2.44 0.15 -24.81
C ILE A 161 1.75 1.44 -24.33
N ALA A 162 1.18 2.25 -25.24
CA ALA A 162 0.43 3.45 -24.88
C ALA A 162 -0.97 3.11 -24.34
N GLU A 163 -1.69 2.20 -25.01
CA GLU A 163 -2.99 1.70 -24.54
C GLU A 163 -2.92 1.07 -23.14
N ASN A 164 -1.78 0.45 -22.81
CA ASN A 164 -1.53 -0.15 -21.50
C ASN A 164 -0.88 0.82 -20.49
N GLY A 165 -0.79 2.11 -20.81
CA GLY A 165 -0.31 3.15 -19.89
C GLY A 165 1.19 3.09 -19.57
N ILE A 166 1.96 2.29 -20.30
CA ILE A 166 3.41 2.17 -20.10
C ILE A 166 4.10 3.46 -20.56
N THR A 167 3.62 4.07 -21.65
CA THR A 167 4.10 5.37 -22.14
C THR A 167 2.95 6.36 -22.28
N THR A 168 3.22 7.61 -21.92
CA THR A 168 2.33 8.77 -22.14
C THR A 168 2.83 9.70 -23.24
N GLY A 169 4.07 9.47 -23.73
CA GLY A 169 4.78 10.42 -24.59
C GLY A 169 5.19 11.70 -23.87
N TYR A 170 5.55 12.70 -24.67
CA TYR A 170 5.95 14.04 -24.23
C TYR A 170 4.75 14.98 -24.21
N SER A 171 4.87 16.09 -23.46
CA SER A 171 3.82 17.10 -23.30
C SER A 171 3.41 17.78 -24.61
N ASP A 172 4.27 17.77 -25.64
CA ASP A 172 3.99 18.27 -26.99
C ASP A 172 3.10 17.32 -27.83
N GLY A 173 2.78 16.14 -27.30
CA GLY A 173 2.01 15.09 -27.97
C GLY A 173 2.85 14.19 -28.87
N THR A 174 4.18 14.20 -28.72
CA THR A 174 5.11 13.34 -29.47
C THR A 174 5.56 12.12 -28.68
N PHE A 175 6.00 11.07 -29.39
CA PHE A 175 6.65 9.90 -28.83
C PHE A 175 8.18 9.99 -28.92
N LYS A 176 8.75 10.69 -29.89
CA LYS A 176 10.19 10.80 -30.20
C LYS A 176 10.84 9.43 -30.49
N PRO A 177 10.39 8.70 -31.53
CA PRO A 177 10.70 7.29 -31.76
C PRO A 177 12.21 6.98 -31.87
N THR A 178 13.00 7.88 -32.45
CA THR A 178 14.44 7.68 -32.71
C THR A 178 15.34 8.10 -31.56
N VAL A 179 14.81 8.76 -30.53
CA VAL A 179 15.60 9.23 -29.38
C VAL A 179 16.02 8.03 -28.53
N ALA A 180 17.26 8.04 -28.05
CA ALA A 180 17.79 7.00 -27.18
C ALA A 180 17.22 7.09 -25.76
N VAL A 181 17.02 5.93 -25.12
CA VAL A 181 16.48 5.82 -23.76
C VAL A 181 17.60 5.71 -22.74
N ASN A 182 17.53 6.48 -21.65
CA ASN A 182 18.47 6.34 -20.54
C ASN A 182 18.00 5.34 -19.47
N ARG A 183 18.90 5.00 -18.53
CA ARG A 183 18.65 4.01 -17.46
C ARG A 183 17.42 4.32 -16.63
N ALA A 184 17.24 5.57 -16.21
CA ALA A 184 16.08 5.97 -15.42
C ALA A 184 14.79 5.87 -16.23
N GLN A 185 14.78 6.31 -17.49
CA GLN A 185 13.60 6.25 -18.36
C GLN A 185 13.16 4.81 -18.60
N PHE A 186 14.09 3.91 -18.91
CA PHE A 186 13.74 2.50 -19.11
C PHE A 186 13.27 1.85 -17.81
N SER A 187 13.83 2.24 -16.66
CA SER A 187 13.35 1.79 -15.35
C SER A 187 11.90 2.21 -15.10
N THR A 188 11.51 3.42 -15.50
CA THR A 188 10.11 3.86 -15.36
C THR A 188 9.17 3.13 -16.31
N PHE A 189 9.54 2.93 -17.57
CA PHE A 189 8.75 2.09 -18.49
C PHE A 189 8.58 0.67 -17.95
N LEU A 190 9.68 0.04 -17.51
CA LEU A 190 9.65 -1.32 -17.02
C LEU A 190 8.88 -1.46 -15.70
N LYS A 191 9.00 -0.51 -14.77
CA LYS A 191 8.21 -0.56 -13.52
C LYS A 191 6.72 -0.36 -13.79
N ARG A 192 6.33 0.53 -14.72
CA ARG A 192 4.91 0.74 -15.08
C ARG A 192 4.20 -0.53 -15.54
N VAL A 193 4.94 -1.44 -16.17
CA VAL A 193 4.42 -2.78 -16.50
C VAL A 193 3.86 -3.48 -15.26
N TYR A 194 4.46 -3.28 -14.09
CA TYR A 194 4.09 -3.96 -12.85
C TYR A 194 3.26 -3.10 -11.89
N ASP A 195 2.83 -1.89 -12.32
CA ASP A 195 1.95 -1.04 -11.51
C ASP A 195 0.57 -1.68 -11.31
N LYS A 196 0.17 -2.55 -12.23
CA LYS A 196 -1.06 -3.34 -12.19
C LYS A 196 -0.80 -4.79 -12.59
N PRO A 197 -1.62 -5.75 -12.11
CA PRO A 197 -1.65 -7.10 -12.64
C PRO A 197 -1.92 -7.12 -14.15
N HIS A 198 -1.36 -8.10 -14.85
CA HIS A 198 -1.61 -8.31 -16.29
C HIS A 198 -2.83 -9.19 -16.55
N GLU A 199 -3.20 -9.99 -15.56
CA GLU A 199 -4.32 -10.90 -15.63
C GLU A 199 -5.10 -10.89 -14.31
N TYR A 200 -6.41 -11.03 -14.44
CA TYR A 200 -7.38 -11.06 -13.38
C TYR A 200 -8.24 -12.32 -13.54
N SER A 201 -8.43 -13.06 -12.47
CA SER A 201 -9.31 -14.23 -12.45
C SER A 201 -10.59 -13.90 -11.69
N VAL A 202 -11.74 -14.17 -12.30
CA VAL A 202 -13.03 -14.15 -11.60
C VAL A 202 -13.33 -15.55 -11.11
N LYS A 203 -13.54 -15.70 -9.80
CA LYS A 203 -13.75 -17.00 -9.15
C LYS A 203 -15.12 -17.04 -8.46
N LYS A 204 -15.66 -18.25 -8.33
CA LYS A 204 -16.82 -18.54 -7.49
C LYS A 204 -16.63 -19.89 -6.83
N ASP A 205 -16.81 -19.97 -5.52
CA ASP A 205 -16.60 -21.18 -4.71
C ASP A 205 -15.20 -21.81 -4.96
N GLY A 206 -14.18 -20.96 -5.06
CA GLY A 206 -12.79 -21.36 -5.32
C GLY A 206 -12.46 -21.73 -6.78
N ARG A 207 -13.46 -21.86 -7.67
CA ARG A 207 -13.25 -22.22 -9.09
C ARG A 207 -13.12 -20.98 -9.96
N ILE A 208 -12.18 -20.98 -10.91
CA ILE A 208 -12.04 -19.92 -11.90
C ILE A 208 -13.19 -20.05 -12.90
N LEU A 209 -13.99 -18.99 -13.02
CA LEU A 209 -15.03 -18.87 -14.03
C LEU A 209 -14.45 -18.37 -15.36
N LYS A 210 -13.62 -17.33 -15.30
CA LYS A 210 -13.01 -16.69 -16.46
C LYS A 210 -11.78 -15.84 -16.07
N THR A 211 -10.84 -15.69 -17.00
CA THR A 211 -9.70 -14.78 -16.88
C THR A 211 -9.83 -13.60 -17.84
N PHE A 212 -9.24 -12.48 -17.45
CA PHE A 212 -9.28 -11.21 -18.18
C PHE A 212 -7.93 -10.52 -18.11
N THR A 213 -7.55 -9.82 -19.17
CA THR A 213 -6.39 -8.91 -19.17
C THR A 213 -6.77 -7.46 -18.87
N ASP A 214 -8.08 -7.17 -18.75
CA ASP A 214 -8.61 -5.86 -18.40
C ASP A 214 -9.36 -5.93 -17.06
N GLU A 215 -8.95 -5.08 -16.12
CA GLU A 215 -9.51 -5.02 -14.77
C GLU A 215 -10.99 -4.67 -14.77
N THR A 216 -11.40 -3.70 -15.60
CA THR A 216 -12.77 -3.21 -15.64
C THR A 216 -13.70 -4.31 -16.15
N ALA A 217 -13.30 -5.02 -17.21
CA ALA A 217 -14.03 -6.17 -17.75
C ALA A 217 -14.16 -7.29 -16.72
N ALA A 218 -13.11 -7.57 -15.94
CA ALA A 218 -13.16 -8.56 -14.87
C ALA A 218 -14.17 -8.16 -13.78
N ILE A 219 -14.15 -6.90 -13.35
CA ILE A 219 -15.08 -6.37 -12.34
C ILE A 219 -16.51 -6.38 -12.86
N SER A 220 -16.76 -5.88 -14.08
CA SER A 220 -18.10 -5.89 -14.68
C SER A 220 -18.65 -7.31 -14.82
N TYR A 221 -17.80 -8.28 -15.19
CA TYR A 221 -18.20 -9.67 -15.21
C TYR A 221 -18.52 -10.18 -13.80
N ALA A 222 -17.68 -9.91 -12.80
CA ALA A 222 -17.94 -10.33 -11.41
C ALA A 222 -19.23 -9.74 -10.84
N VAL A 223 -19.55 -8.47 -11.12
CA VAL A 223 -20.83 -7.85 -10.74
C VAL A 223 -22.02 -8.62 -11.30
N SER A 224 -21.91 -9.14 -12.54
CA SER A 224 -22.96 -9.98 -13.16
C SER A 224 -23.03 -11.40 -12.58
N GLN A 225 -22.01 -11.85 -11.86
CA GLN A 225 -21.91 -13.21 -11.30
C GLN A 225 -22.04 -13.15 -9.77
N ALA A 226 -23.27 -13.27 -9.26
CA ALA A 226 -23.54 -13.24 -7.82
C ALA A 226 -22.67 -14.25 -7.03
N GLY A 227 -22.08 -13.79 -5.92
CA GLY A 227 -21.18 -14.59 -5.08
C GLY A 227 -19.75 -14.74 -5.64
N SER A 228 -19.43 -14.14 -6.79
CA SER A 228 -18.08 -14.21 -7.36
C SER A 228 -17.12 -13.17 -6.77
N THR A 229 -15.82 -13.42 -6.93
CA THR A 229 -14.71 -12.57 -6.48
C THR A 229 -13.72 -12.35 -7.63
N VAL A 230 -13.04 -11.20 -7.62
CA VAL A 230 -11.98 -10.86 -8.58
C VAL A 230 -10.63 -10.99 -7.88
N HIS A 231 -9.67 -11.67 -8.49
CA HIS A 231 -8.33 -11.86 -7.93
C HIS A 231 -7.24 -11.50 -8.94
N PRO A 232 -6.17 -10.83 -8.50
CA PRO A 232 -5.01 -10.56 -9.34
C PRO A 232 -4.20 -11.85 -9.55
N VAL A 233 -3.66 -12.01 -10.75
CA VAL A 233 -2.78 -13.14 -11.09
C VAL A 233 -1.33 -12.71 -10.95
N SER A 234 -0.55 -13.48 -10.17
CA SER A 234 0.87 -13.20 -9.92
C SER A 234 1.69 -13.37 -11.19
N ASN A 235 2.74 -12.57 -11.33
CA ASN A 235 3.67 -12.61 -12.46
C ASN A 235 5.12 -12.83 -11.97
N SER A 236 6.08 -12.68 -12.87
CA SER A 236 7.50 -12.95 -12.61
C SER A 236 8.08 -12.11 -11.47
N LEU A 237 7.65 -10.85 -11.30
CA LEU A 237 8.16 -9.94 -10.27
C LEU A 237 7.22 -9.73 -9.09
N MET A 238 5.91 -9.81 -9.34
CA MET A 238 4.88 -9.50 -8.37
C MET A 238 4.11 -10.76 -7.97
N LYS A 239 4.16 -11.05 -6.67
CA LYS A 239 3.24 -11.99 -6.03
C LYS A 239 2.12 -11.17 -5.41
N TYR A 240 0.88 -11.53 -5.71
CA TYR A 240 -0.30 -10.88 -5.18
C TYR A 240 -1.08 -11.82 -4.28
N GLU A 241 -1.73 -11.24 -3.29
CA GLU A 241 -2.50 -11.97 -2.31
C GLU A 241 -3.83 -12.44 -2.93
N GLN A 242 -4.31 -13.61 -2.51
CA GLN A 242 -5.57 -14.16 -3.01
C GLN A 242 -6.78 -13.77 -2.14
N ARG A 243 -6.54 -13.07 -1.03
CA ARG A 243 -7.51 -12.48 -0.10
C ARG A 243 -6.89 -11.23 0.54
N PRO A 244 -7.68 -10.32 1.13
CA PRO A 244 -7.13 -9.27 1.99
C PRO A 244 -6.24 -9.88 3.08
N VAL A 245 -5.12 -9.22 3.37
CA VAL A 245 -4.12 -9.76 4.29
C VAL A 245 -4.61 -9.67 5.72
N ASN A 246 -4.59 -10.79 6.42
CA ASN A 246 -4.69 -10.79 7.88
C ASN A 246 -3.38 -10.25 8.48
N LEU A 247 -3.40 -8.98 8.88
CA LEU A 247 -2.24 -8.24 9.39
C LEU A 247 -1.91 -8.60 10.85
N LYS A 248 -1.63 -9.89 11.10
CA LYS A 248 -1.41 -10.46 12.44
C LYS A 248 -0.37 -9.70 13.29
N ALA A 249 0.63 -9.09 12.66
CA ALA A 249 1.65 -8.30 13.36
C ALA A 249 1.07 -7.08 14.12
N THR A 250 -0.09 -6.58 13.71
CA THR A 250 -0.82 -5.51 14.42
C THR A 250 -1.57 -6.03 15.65
N GLY A 251 -1.78 -7.35 15.74
CA GLY A 251 -2.62 -7.96 16.76
C GLY A 251 -4.11 -7.67 16.60
N ILE A 252 -4.58 -6.92 15.59
CA ILE A 252 -5.99 -6.57 15.44
C ILE A 252 -6.80 -7.79 14.95
N LYS A 253 -7.84 -8.19 15.70
CA LYS A 253 -8.89 -9.10 15.21
C LYS A 253 -10.10 -8.29 14.73
N ASN A 254 -10.69 -7.52 15.64
CA ASN A 254 -11.87 -6.69 15.44
C ASN A 254 -11.53 -5.28 15.95
N GLY A 255 -11.06 -4.41 15.07
CA GLY A 255 -10.72 -3.03 15.42
C GLY A 255 -11.86 -2.05 15.13
N VAL A 256 -11.95 -0.97 15.90
CA VAL A 256 -12.91 0.12 15.65
C VAL A 256 -12.27 1.50 15.84
N LEU A 257 -12.63 2.44 14.98
CA LEU A 257 -12.21 3.84 15.11
C LEU A 257 -13.12 4.60 16.10
N ILE A 258 -12.49 5.39 16.98
CA ILE A 258 -13.13 6.25 17.97
C ILE A 258 -12.61 7.67 17.79
N TYR A 259 -13.49 8.60 17.40
CA TYR A 259 -13.14 10.01 17.25
C TYR A 259 -13.22 10.75 18.58
N SER A 260 -12.11 11.35 18.98
CA SER A 260 -11.92 12.00 20.28
C SER A 260 -11.33 13.43 20.18
N GLY A 261 -11.24 14.00 18.99
CA GLY A 261 -10.94 15.42 18.82
C GLY A 261 -12.19 16.28 19.12
N SER A 262 -12.35 17.43 18.47
CA SER A 262 -13.55 18.26 18.64
C SER A 262 -14.83 17.62 18.07
N GLU A 263 -14.73 16.43 17.48
CA GLU A 263 -15.87 15.64 17.01
C GLU A 263 -16.72 15.08 18.17
N LYS A 264 -16.11 14.82 19.33
CA LYS A 264 -16.80 14.33 20.54
C LYS A 264 -16.07 14.83 21.79
N GLU A 265 -16.79 15.55 22.65
CA GLU A 265 -16.17 16.23 23.79
C GLU A 265 -16.01 15.36 25.04
N ALA A 266 -16.90 14.40 25.26
CA ALA A 266 -16.88 13.57 26.44
C ALA A 266 -17.31 12.12 26.15
N PHE A 267 -16.77 11.22 26.96
CA PHE A 267 -17.08 9.80 26.99
C PHE A 267 -17.42 9.39 28.42
N ASP A 268 -18.25 8.36 28.54
CA ASP A 268 -18.51 7.62 29.76
C ASP A 268 -18.35 6.11 29.48
N LYS A 269 -18.46 5.29 30.52
CA LYS A 269 -18.31 3.84 30.39
C LYS A 269 -19.45 3.20 29.60
N ASP A 270 -20.66 3.76 29.69
CA ASP A 270 -21.86 3.23 29.04
C ASP A 270 -21.77 3.40 27.52
N PHE A 271 -21.08 4.45 27.05
CA PHE A 271 -20.72 4.60 25.66
C PHE A 271 -19.97 3.39 25.11
N TYR A 272 -19.04 2.80 25.89
CA TYR A 272 -18.20 1.69 25.45
C TYR A 272 -18.82 0.30 25.66
N ALA A 273 -19.87 0.18 26.48
CA ALA A 273 -20.54 -1.09 26.72
C ALA A 273 -20.90 -1.86 25.42
N PRO A 274 -21.57 -1.27 24.41
CA PRO A 274 -21.88 -1.95 23.15
C PRO A 274 -20.68 -2.17 22.22
N TYR A 275 -19.47 -1.75 22.61
CA TYR A 275 -18.27 -2.01 21.83
C TYR A 275 -17.46 -3.19 22.38
N LEU A 276 -17.52 -3.44 23.68
CA LEU A 276 -16.60 -4.38 24.32
C LEU A 276 -17.11 -5.82 24.26
N ALA A 277 -18.41 -6.03 24.46
CA ALA A 277 -18.97 -7.37 24.56
C ALA A 277 -20.44 -7.44 24.11
N LYS A 278 -20.84 -8.61 23.62
CA LYS A 278 -22.23 -9.04 23.48
C LYS A 278 -22.33 -10.43 24.09
N GLY A 279 -23.07 -10.54 25.20
CA GLY A 279 -23.02 -11.75 26.04
C GLY A 279 -21.60 -12.02 26.56
N ASP A 280 -21.16 -13.27 26.47
CA ASP A 280 -19.86 -13.71 26.97
C ASP A 280 -18.70 -13.54 25.97
N SER A 281 -18.97 -13.11 24.74
CA SER A 281 -17.96 -12.94 23.70
C SER A 281 -17.48 -11.48 23.63
N THR A 282 -16.20 -11.31 23.30
CA THR A 282 -15.59 -9.99 23.03
C THR A 282 -16.04 -9.50 21.66
N PHE A 283 -16.59 -8.28 21.58
CA PHE A 283 -17.00 -7.71 20.30
C PHE A 283 -15.82 -7.06 19.56
N PHE A 284 -15.37 -5.88 20.00
CA PHE A 284 -14.13 -5.27 19.54
C PHE A 284 -12.99 -5.53 20.52
N ASP A 285 -11.85 -6.00 20.00
CA ASP A 285 -10.65 -6.25 20.79
C ASP A 285 -9.64 -5.10 20.73
N THR A 286 -9.83 -4.18 19.77
CA THR A 286 -8.90 -3.09 19.49
C THR A 286 -9.61 -1.77 19.21
N PHE A 287 -9.12 -0.69 19.82
CA PHE A 287 -9.69 0.66 19.70
C PHE A 287 -8.64 1.62 19.13
N ILE A 288 -8.97 2.27 18.02
CA ILE A 288 -8.14 3.27 17.35
C ILE A 288 -8.69 4.63 17.77
N VAL A 289 -8.06 5.23 18.77
CA VAL A 289 -8.50 6.51 19.34
C VAL A 289 -7.75 7.64 18.65
N MET A 290 -8.46 8.46 17.87
CA MET A 290 -7.86 9.52 17.07
C MET A 290 -8.72 10.79 17.09
N GLY A 291 -8.14 11.92 16.68
CA GLY A 291 -8.87 13.16 16.44
C GLY A 291 -8.57 13.66 15.04
N ARG A 292 -9.61 14.04 14.29
CA ARG A 292 -9.49 14.78 13.02
C ARG A 292 -9.58 16.28 13.25
N GLN A 293 -10.25 16.71 14.32
CA GLN A 293 -10.48 18.13 14.60
C GLN A 293 -9.91 18.52 15.98
N TYR A 294 -9.48 19.76 16.07
CA TYR A 294 -9.20 20.45 17.33
C TYR A 294 -9.98 21.76 17.34
N PRO A 295 -10.05 22.51 18.47
CA PRO A 295 -10.99 23.61 18.61
C PRO A 295 -10.94 24.67 17.50
N ASN A 296 -9.77 24.83 16.86
CA ASN A 296 -9.53 25.87 15.86
C ASN A 296 -9.14 25.32 14.47
N GLY A 297 -9.31 24.02 14.19
CA GLY A 297 -8.94 23.47 12.89
C GLY A 297 -8.94 21.95 12.78
N GLU A 298 -8.14 21.43 11.85
CA GLU A 298 -8.07 20.01 11.50
C GLU A 298 -6.65 19.45 11.66
N PHE A 299 -6.53 18.18 12.05
CA PHE A 299 -5.26 17.45 12.21
C PHE A 299 -4.82 16.68 10.97
N GLN A 300 -5.50 16.86 9.83
CA GLN A 300 -5.18 16.23 8.55
C GLN A 300 -4.43 17.21 7.64
N GLU A 301 -3.93 16.74 6.50
CA GLU A 301 -3.36 17.63 5.49
C GLU A 301 -4.46 18.42 4.75
N THR A 302 -4.91 19.52 5.36
CA THR A 302 -5.88 20.44 4.77
C THR A 302 -5.44 21.89 4.98
N PRO A 303 -5.98 22.85 4.21
CA PRO A 303 -5.71 24.28 4.46
C PRO A 303 -6.10 24.76 5.87
N LYS A 304 -6.94 24.00 6.60
CA LYS A 304 -7.37 24.31 7.96
C LYS A 304 -6.44 23.75 9.04
N ASN A 305 -5.40 23.02 8.65
CA ASN A 305 -4.40 22.56 9.60
C ASN A 305 -3.43 23.68 9.95
N LEU A 306 -3.72 24.36 11.05
CA LEU A 306 -2.88 25.40 11.65
C LEU A 306 -2.25 24.92 12.96
N ALA A 307 -2.34 23.62 13.25
CA ALA A 307 -2.02 23.04 14.55
C ALA A 307 -0.54 23.23 14.91
N ASN A 308 -0.30 23.60 16.16
CA ASN A 308 1.01 23.78 16.77
C ASN A 308 1.16 22.86 18.00
N TYR A 309 2.28 22.99 18.72
CA TYR A 309 2.55 22.16 19.89
C TYR A 309 1.43 22.27 20.94
N SER A 310 0.82 23.45 21.10
CA SER A 310 -0.31 23.65 22.02
C SER A 310 -1.55 22.82 21.62
N ASP A 311 -1.87 22.73 20.34
CA ASP A 311 -3.06 21.99 19.86
C ASP A 311 -2.83 20.48 19.98
N TRP A 312 -1.60 20.02 19.71
CA TRP A 312 -1.22 18.62 19.91
C TRP A 312 -1.16 18.26 21.39
N LYS A 313 -0.72 19.18 22.25
CA LYS A 313 -0.76 19.03 23.72
C LYS A 313 -2.19 18.93 24.22
N TRP A 314 -3.08 19.81 23.71
CA TRP A 314 -4.50 19.75 24.02
C TRP A 314 -5.09 18.38 23.70
N PHE A 315 -4.80 17.84 22.52
CA PHE A 315 -5.30 16.52 22.15
C PHE A 315 -4.72 15.42 23.05
N ALA A 316 -3.41 15.45 23.32
CA ALA A 316 -2.79 14.50 24.26
C ALA A 316 -3.45 14.57 25.65
N ASP A 317 -3.67 15.76 26.20
CA ASP A 317 -4.30 15.93 27.51
C ASP A 317 -5.76 15.46 27.51
N LYS A 318 -6.48 15.72 26.42
CA LYS A 318 -7.87 15.26 26.24
C LYS A 318 -7.96 13.74 26.26
N LEU A 319 -7.01 13.02 25.65
CA LEU A 319 -7.00 11.54 25.65
C LEU A 319 -7.05 10.94 27.07
N PHE A 320 -6.38 11.59 28.03
CA PHE A 320 -6.18 11.08 29.39
C PHE A 320 -7.00 11.82 30.47
N SER A 321 -7.83 12.79 30.08
CA SER A 321 -8.70 13.51 31.00
C SER A 321 -9.79 12.58 31.58
N PRO A 322 -10.42 12.94 32.72
CA PRO A 322 -11.49 12.14 33.33
C PRO A 322 -12.62 11.75 32.36
N SER A 323 -13.07 12.69 31.53
CA SER A 323 -14.10 12.49 30.51
C SER A 323 -13.53 12.19 29.12
N GLY A 324 -12.21 12.01 29.02
CA GLY A 324 -11.52 11.63 27.79
C GLY A 324 -11.87 10.20 27.37
N PRO A 325 -11.42 9.72 26.21
CA PRO A 325 -11.78 8.40 25.70
C PRO A 325 -11.17 7.24 26.50
N LEU A 326 -9.97 7.41 27.08
CA LEU A 326 -9.21 6.25 27.59
C LEU A 326 -9.63 5.78 28.98
N ARG A 327 -9.97 6.69 29.89
CA ARG A 327 -10.39 6.30 31.26
C ARG A 327 -11.75 5.58 31.24
N PRO A 328 -12.79 6.11 30.58
CA PRO A 328 -14.08 5.43 30.51
C PRO A 328 -14.01 4.11 29.72
N LEU A 329 -13.17 4.03 28.68
CA LEU A 329 -12.89 2.74 28.01
C LEU A 329 -12.27 1.73 28.97
N ASN A 330 -11.31 2.15 29.80
CA ASN A 330 -10.70 1.27 30.80
C ASN A 330 -11.72 0.83 31.85
N GLU A 331 -12.56 1.74 32.36
CA GLU A 331 -13.62 1.44 33.31
C GLU A 331 -14.62 0.42 32.74
N ALA A 332 -15.10 0.65 31.52
CA ALA A 332 -15.99 -0.28 30.82
C ALA A 332 -15.32 -1.65 30.58
N ALA A 333 -14.03 -1.67 30.24
CA ALA A 333 -13.28 -2.92 30.06
C ALA A 333 -13.06 -3.68 31.37
N VAL A 334 -12.88 -2.99 32.49
CA VAL A 334 -12.84 -3.60 33.83
C VAL A 334 -14.19 -4.23 34.16
N GLU A 335 -15.28 -3.49 33.98
CA GLU A 335 -16.64 -3.95 34.28
C GLU A 335 -17.05 -5.15 33.41
N ALA A 336 -16.70 -5.13 32.12
CA ALA A 336 -16.95 -6.24 31.20
C ALA A 336 -16.01 -7.44 31.40
N ASN A 337 -15.04 -7.36 32.32
CA ASN A 337 -13.95 -8.34 32.46
C ASN A 337 -13.27 -8.65 31.11
N ARG A 338 -12.86 -7.59 30.40
CA ARG A 338 -12.19 -7.65 29.09
C ARG A 338 -10.86 -6.90 29.13
N LYS A 339 -9.94 -7.32 28.27
CA LYS A 339 -8.73 -6.56 27.93
C LYS A 339 -8.90 -6.00 26.53
N ALA A 340 -8.47 -4.76 26.33
CA ALA A 340 -8.55 -4.11 25.03
C ALA A 340 -7.20 -3.51 24.61
N LYS A 341 -6.92 -3.58 23.32
CA LYS A 341 -5.74 -2.95 22.71
C LYS A 341 -6.09 -1.55 22.26
N VAL A 342 -5.14 -0.63 22.38
CA VAL A 342 -5.33 0.76 21.98
C VAL A 342 -4.24 1.18 21.00
N TYR A 343 -4.68 1.83 19.93
CA TYR A 343 -3.83 2.62 19.05
C TYR A 343 -4.19 4.10 19.20
N ILE A 344 -3.18 4.97 19.34
CA ILE A 344 -3.40 6.42 19.45
C ILE A 344 -3.08 7.10 18.12
N GLY A 345 -4.00 7.94 17.65
CA GLY A 345 -3.82 8.77 16.47
C GLY A 345 -2.68 9.77 16.64
N ILE A 346 -1.74 9.80 15.69
CA ILE A 346 -0.73 10.84 15.55
C ILE A 346 -1.27 11.90 14.58
N PRO A 347 -1.51 13.14 15.03
CA PRO A 347 -1.90 14.23 14.16
C PRO A 347 -0.88 14.48 13.04
N TYR A 348 -1.31 15.09 11.94
CA TYR A 348 -0.40 15.48 10.85
C TYR A 348 0.21 16.86 11.11
N PRO A 349 1.56 17.00 11.06
CA PRO A 349 2.19 18.30 11.27
C PRO A 349 1.96 19.20 10.06
N LYS A 350 1.43 20.40 10.30
CA LYS A 350 1.14 21.37 9.23
C LYS A 350 2.39 21.65 8.39
N ARG A 351 2.18 21.94 7.10
CA ARG A 351 3.27 22.22 6.15
C ARG A 351 3.54 23.70 5.92
N ASN A 352 2.55 24.54 6.15
CA ASN A 352 2.60 25.96 5.82
C ASN A 352 2.78 26.82 7.07
N GLY A 353 3.60 27.86 6.96
CA GLY A 353 3.91 28.79 8.04
C GLY A 353 4.77 28.16 9.16
N ASN A 354 5.27 29.00 10.07
CA ASN A 354 6.10 28.55 11.19
C ASN A 354 5.34 27.62 12.14
N LEU A 355 6.06 26.65 12.70
CA LEU A 355 5.60 25.92 13.88
C LEU A 355 5.78 26.81 15.12
N ILE A 356 4.85 26.72 16.06
CA ILE A 356 4.93 27.46 17.33
C ILE A 356 5.09 26.44 18.46
N ASP A 357 6.17 26.54 19.22
CA ASP A 357 6.39 25.67 20.38
C ASP A 357 5.52 26.08 21.59
N LEU A 358 5.60 25.32 22.68
CA LEU A 358 4.81 25.58 23.89
C LEU A 358 5.17 26.91 24.59
N ASN A 359 6.32 27.50 24.28
CA ASN A 359 6.78 28.78 24.82
C ASN A 359 6.45 29.96 23.88
N GLY A 360 5.73 29.70 22.78
CA GLY A 360 5.39 30.71 21.78
C GLY A 360 6.52 31.02 20.79
N LYS A 361 7.64 30.29 20.82
CA LYS A 361 8.75 30.49 19.88
C LYS A 361 8.35 30.00 18.49
N LYS A 362 8.60 30.83 17.48
CA LYS A 362 8.43 30.47 16.07
C LYS A 362 9.63 29.65 15.60
N LEU A 363 9.38 28.43 15.14
CA LEU A 363 10.34 27.53 14.52
C LEU A 363 10.08 27.46 13.02
N PRO A 364 11.11 27.47 12.16
CA PRO A 364 10.93 27.29 10.72
C PRO A 364 10.32 25.92 10.44
N ASN A 365 9.45 25.83 9.45
CA ASN A 365 8.75 24.58 9.11
C ASN A 365 9.64 23.67 8.24
N THR A 366 10.71 23.17 8.84
CA THR A 366 11.61 22.19 8.23
C THR A 366 11.13 20.77 8.51
N LEU A 367 11.54 19.81 7.68
CA LEU A 367 11.32 18.39 7.94
C LEU A 367 11.81 17.99 9.34
N ASP A 368 12.99 18.47 9.75
CA ASP A 368 13.57 18.18 11.06
C ASP A 368 12.68 18.69 12.22
N ASN A 369 12.19 19.93 12.15
CA ASN A 369 11.30 20.45 13.19
C ASN A 369 9.94 19.72 13.24
N ARG A 370 9.43 19.25 12.09
CA ARG A 370 8.23 18.39 12.05
C ARG A 370 8.50 17.02 12.67
N LYS A 371 9.65 16.40 12.41
CA LYS A 371 10.08 15.15 13.06
C LYS A 371 10.19 15.33 14.59
N GLN A 372 10.79 16.43 15.04
CA GLN A 372 10.88 16.75 16.47
C GLN A 372 9.49 16.88 17.13
N MET A 373 8.54 17.54 16.45
CA MET A 373 7.17 17.69 16.94
C MET A 373 6.45 16.34 17.10
N VAL A 374 6.57 15.45 16.11
CA VAL A 374 6.00 14.09 16.17
C VAL A 374 6.63 13.29 17.31
N ASN A 375 7.96 13.29 17.43
CA ASN A 375 8.67 12.58 18.49
C ASN A 375 8.30 13.10 19.89
N TRP A 376 8.16 14.42 20.04
CA TRP A 376 7.69 15.05 21.29
C TRP A 376 6.28 14.59 21.65
N TYR A 377 5.37 14.51 20.69
CA TYR A 377 4.00 14.05 20.92
C TYR A 377 3.94 12.58 21.34
N ILE A 378 4.64 11.69 20.63
CA ILE A 378 4.76 10.27 20.99
C ILE A 378 5.28 10.13 22.42
N SER A 379 6.36 10.85 22.75
CA SER A 379 6.95 10.84 24.10
C SER A 379 5.97 11.35 25.16
N THR A 380 5.18 12.37 24.83
CA THR A 380 4.14 12.92 25.72
C THR A 380 3.05 11.88 25.98
N VAL A 381 2.55 11.21 24.95
CA VAL A 381 1.54 10.14 25.08
C VAL A 381 2.07 8.97 25.90
N GLU A 382 3.30 8.49 25.65
CA GLU A 382 3.90 7.40 26.42
C GLU A 382 4.05 7.75 27.92
N GLN A 383 4.46 8.98 28.22
CA GLN A 383 4.57 9.44 29.61
C GLN A 383 3.21 9.54 30.30
N GLN A 384 2.20 10.08 29.62
CA GLN A 384 0.84 10.17 30.16
C GLN A 384 0.22 8.78 30.34
N TRP A 385 0.43 7.86 29.39
CA TRP A 385 -0.02 6.47 29.50
C TRP A 385 0.50 5.78 30.76
N LYS A 386 1.82 5.90 31.02
CA LYS A 386 2.44 5.33 32.23
C LYS A 386 1.84 5.89 33.52
N ARG A 387 1.53 7.19 33.55
CA ARG A 387 0.92 7.85 34.72
C ARG A 387 -0.57 7.51 34.90
N ALA A 388 -1.28 7.23 33.81
CA ALA A 388 -2.71 6.99 33.84
C ALA A 388 -3.12 5.66 34.50
N GLY A 389 -2.21 4.68 34.56
CA GLY A 389 -2.45 3.42 35.29
C GLY A 389 -3.61 2.59 34.75
N LEU A 390 -3.85 2.62 33.43
CA LEU A 390 -4.97 1.94 32.77
C LEU A 390 -4.75 0.42 32.77
N THR A 391 -5.37 -0.28 33.71
CA THR A 391 -5.09 -1.70 34.02
C THR A 391 -5.65 -2.71 33.00
N ASN A 392 -6.71 -2.35 32.26
CA ASN A 392 -7.37 -3.24 31.29
C ASN A 392 -7.07 -2.87 29.84
N LEU A 393 -6.29 -1.81 29.61
CA LEU A 393 -5.90 -1.37 28.29
C LEU A 393 -4.41 -1.62 28.04
N THR A 394 -4.07 -1.94 26.80
CA THR A 394 -2.68 -2.04 26.34
C THR A 394 -2.43 -1.08 25.20
N LEU A 395 -1.54 -0.09 25.41
CA LEU A 395 -1.05 0.76 24.32
C LEU A 395 -0.23 -0.09 23.37
N THR A 396 -0.86 -0.50 22.27
CA THR A 396 -0.29 -1.41 21.28
C THR A 396 0.52 -0.64 20.25
N GLY A 397 0.10 0.58 19.93
CA GLY A 397 0.85 1.43 19.06
C GLY A 397 0.16 2.71 18.64
N TYR A 398 0.46 3.15 17.43
CA TYR A 398 0.04 4.44 16.90
C TYR A 398 -0.59 4.31 15.52
N TYR A 399 -1.54 5.21 15.25
CA TYR A 399 -2.27 5.32 14.00
C TYR A 399 -1.90 6.64 13.31
N TRP A 400 -1.41 6.63 12.09
CA TRP A 400 -1.14 7.86 11.35
C TRP A 400 -2.43 8.47 10.80
N VAL A 401 -2.76 9.69 11.23
CA VAL A 401 -4.06 10.32 10.91
C VAL A 401 -4.17 10.77 9.46
N ASN A 402 -3.07 11.14 8.80
CA ASN A 402 -3.13 11.55 7.39
C ASN A 402 -3.27 10.32 6.49
N GLU A 403 -4.26 10.32 5.61
CA GLU A 403 -4.59 9.17 4.76
C GLU A 403 -3.71 9.08 3.50
N THR A 404 -2.77 10.02 3.35
CA THR A 404 -1.90 10.14 2.17
C THR A 404 -0.46 10.39 2.57
N VAL A 405 0.46 9.95 1.72
CA VAL A 405 1.90 10.21 1.78
C VAL A 405 2.30 10.67 0.38
N ILE A 406 2.10 11.94 0.08
CA ILE A 406 2.17 12.47 -1.30
C ILE A 406 3.33 13.45 -1.53
N HIS A 407 3.97 13.93 -0.46
CA HIS A 407 5.13 14.84 -0.57
C HIS A 407 6.43 14.10 -0.29
N ALA A 408 7.51 14.50 -0.96
CA ALA A 408 8.82 13.87 -0.79
C ALA A 408 9.27 13.86 0.68
N ASP A 409 9.05 14.97 1.39
CA ASP A 409 9.35 15.06 2.82
C ASP A 409 8.46 14.16 3.69
N ASP A 410 7.25 13.83 3.26
CA ASP A 410 6.33 13.01 4.05
C ASP A 410 6.77 11.55 4.08
N GLU A 411 7.38 11.06 3.01
CA GLU A 411 8.04 9.75 3.03
C GLU A 411 9.12 9.69 4.12
N LEU A 412 9.98 10.71 4.17
CA LEU A 412 11.04 10.79 5.18
C LEU A 412 10.51 11.01 6.59
N LEU A 413 9.40 11.75 6.74
CA LEU A 413 8.75 11.97 8.03
C LEU A 413 8.11 10.67 8.56
N VAL A 414 7.37 9.95 7.72
CA VAL A 414 6.65 8.74 8.09
C VAL A 414 7.63 7.60 8.38
N THR A 415 8.69 7.44 7.58
CA THR A 415 9.74 6.43 7.82
C THR A 415 10.49 6.67 9.13
N ASP A 416 10.86 7.92 9.45
CA ASP A 416 11.43 8.28 10.76
C ASP A 416 10.45 7.99 11.91
N THR A 417 9.18 8.33 11.71
CA THR A 417 8.12 8.09 12.70
C THR A 417 7.96 6.60 12.99
N ALA A 418 7.92 5.77 11.94
CA ALA A 418 7.89 4.31 12.07
C ALA A 418 9.09 3.80 12.87
N ALA A 419 10.30 4.25 12.54
CA ALA A 419 11.51 3.86 13.24
C ALA A 419 11.48 4.27 14.73
N ALA A 420 10.97 5.46 15.06
CA ALA A 420 10.79 5.91 16.44
C ALA A 420 9.79 5.03 17.21
N ILE A 421 8.65 4.68 16.59
CA ILE A 421 7.62 3.81 17.18
C ILE A 421 8.16 2.39 17.40
N HIS A 422 8.90 1.84 16.44
CA HIS A 422 9.47 0.49 16.55
C HIS A 422 10.54 0.39 17.65
N LYS A 423 11.31 1.45 17.91
CA LYS A 423 12.24 1.52 19.06
C LYS A 423 11.53 1.41 20.42
N LEU A 424 10.24 1.76 20.47
CA LEU A 424 9.38 1.60 21.66
C LEU A 424 8.72 0.21 21.74
N ASN A 425 9.06 -0.71 20.81
CA ASN A 425 8.40 -2.01 20.63
C ASN A 425 6.87 -1.88 20.43
N LYS A 426 6.47 -0.85 19.69
CA LYS A 426 5.07 -0.55 19.35
C LYS A 426 4.80 -0.80 17.87
N LYS A 427 3.53 -0.83 17.50
CA LYS A 427 3.07 -1.01 16.12
C LYS A 427 2.63 0.30 15.48
N PHE A 428 2.87 0.44 14.18
CA PHE A 428 2.46 1.62 13.43
C PHE A 428 1.48 1.24 12.32
N ILE A 429 0.30 1.84 12.32
CA ILE A 429 -0.76 1.50 11.36
C ILE A 429 -1.38 2.77 10.75
N TYR A 430 -2.14 2.60 9.67
CA TYR A 430 -2.98 3.66 9.12
C TYR A 430 -4.09 3.08 8.22
N ALA A 431 -5.07 3.92 7.87
CA ALA A 431 -6.11 3.58 6.91
C ALA A 431 -6.07 4.52 5.69
N PRO A 432 -5.38 4.15 4.60
CA PRO A 432 -5.26 5.00 3.41
C PRO A 432 -6.57 5.10 2.63
N HIS A 433 -6.76 6.26 2.00
CA HIS A 433 -7.85 6.48 1.06
C HIS A 433 -7.59 5.72 -0.26
N ALA A 434 -8.61 5.05 -0.82
CA ALA A 434 -8.49 4.23 -2.05
C ALA A 434 -8.08 4.96 -3.35
N ARG A 435 -7.83 6.27 -3.28
CA ARG A 435 -7.34 7.07 -4.43
C ARG A 435 -5.90 7.51 -4.28
N THR A 436 -5.24 7.19 -3.17
CA THR A 436 -3.84 7.61 -2.96
C THR A 436 -2.90 6.78 -3.84
N THR A 437 -2.08 7.46 -4.64
CA THR A 437 -1.18 6.82 -5.61
C THR A 437 -0.03 6.08 -4.95
N ASN A 438 0.33 6.47 -3.73
CA ASN A 438 1.52 5.98 -3.02
C ASN A 438 1.20 4.88 -2.00
N PHE A 439 -0.05 4.39 -1.96
CA PHE A 439 -0.48 3.32 -1.06
C PHE A 439 0.42 2.08 -1.13
N GLY A 440 0.90 1.72 -2.33
CA GLY A 440 1.74 0.53 -2.51
C GLY A 440 3.07 0.55 -1.75
N ASN A 441 3.51 1.72 -1.27
CA ASN A 441 4.76 1.87 -0.54
C ASN A 441 4.59 1.73 0.99
N TRP A 442 3.40 1.39 1.51
CA TRP A 442 3.13 1.38 2.95
C TRP A 442 4.12 0.55 3.79
N LYS A 443 4.53 -0.63 3.29
CA LYS A 443 5.51 -1.49 3.98
C LYS A 443 6.89 -0.81 4.04
N TYR A 444 7.26 -0.15 2.96
CA TYR A 444 8.51 0.60 2.88
C TYR A 444 8.49 1.82 3.82
N TYR A 445 7.34 2.48 3.95
CA TYR A 445 7.15 3.54 4.95
C TYR A 445 7.25 3.05 6.41
N GLY A 446 7.30 1.74 6.64
CA GLY A 446 7.48 1.15 7.97
C GLY A 446 6.18 0.91 8.74
N PHE A 447 5.01 1.02 8.10
CA PHE A 447 3.76 0.61 8.74
C PHE A 447 3.75 -0.92 8.93
N ASP A 448 3.29 -1.38 10.09
CA ASP A 448 2.99 -2.77 10.40
C ASP A 448 1.63 -3.22 9.82
N GLY A 449 0.75 -2.25 9.50
CA GLY A 449 -0.56 -2.54 8.93
C GLY A 449 -1.21 -1.37 8.21
N ALA A 450 -1.83 -1.67 7.08
CA ALA A 450 -2.58 -0.72 6.27
C ALA A 450 -3.97 -1.27 5.98
N TYR A 451 -5.01 -0.46 6.22
CA TYR A 451 -6.41 -0.85 6.06
C TYR A 451 -7.08 0.08 5.05
N LEU A 452 -7.20 -0.38 3.80
CA LEU A 452 -7.73 0.42 2.69
C LEU A 452 -9.17 0.87 2.97
N GLN A 453 -9.45 2.16 2.82
CA GLN A 453 -10.81 2.72 2.96
C GLN A 453 -11.57 2.74 1.63
N PRO A 454 -12.63 1.92 1.44
CA PRO A 454 -13.33 1.83 0.16
C PRO A 454 -14.15 3.08 -0.19
N ASN A 455 -14.54 3.89 0.80
CA ASN A 455 -15.42 5.06 0.67
C ASN A 455 -16.70 4.78 -0.14
N THR A 456 -17.31 3.61 0.05
CA THR A 456 -18.49 3.10 -0.69
C THR A 456 -19.83 3.30 0.05
N PHE A 457 -19.82 3.72 1.32
CA PHE A 457 -21.06 3.91 2.11
C PHE A 457 -21.91 5.15 1.72
N ARG A 458 -21.39 6.11 0.94
CA ARG A 458 -22.13 7.35 0.61
C ARG A 458 -23.28 7.07 -0.37
N LEU A 459 -24.40 7.76 -0.18
CA LEU A 459 -25.68 7.48 -0.86
C LEU A 459 -25.69 7.70 -2.39
N ASN A 460 -24.74 8.44 -2.97
CA ASN A 460 -24.70 8.80 -4.40
C ASN A 460 -23.45 8.28 -5.11
N LEU A 461 -23.19 6.97 -5.02
CA LEU A 461 -21.90 6.39 -5.38
C LEU A 461 -21.92 5.42 -6.57
N GLY A 462 -22.44 5.77 -7.74
CA GLY A 462 -22.32 4.89 -8.93
C GLY A 462 -22.74 3.44 -8.62
N ASP A 463 -22.01 2.43 -9.11
CA ASP A 463 -22.21 1.02 -8.72
C ASP A 463 -21.37 0.66 -7.46
N PRO A 464 -21.99 0.43 -6.29
CA PRO A 464 -21.30 0.07 -5.06
C PRO A 464 -20.58 -1.28 -5.13
N LYS A 465 -21.14 -2.26 -5.86
CA LYS A 465 -20.55 -3.61 -5.96
C LYS A 465 -19.26 -3.57 -6.77
N ALA A 466 -19.25 -2.81 -7.87
CA ALA A 466 -18.05 -2.60 -8.66
C ALA A 466 -16.93 -1.93 -7.84
N LYS A 467 -17.28 -0.94 -7.00
CA LYS A 467 -16.33 -0.28 -6.10
C LYS A 467 -15.77 -1.21 -5.03
N LEU A 468 -16.61 -2.04 -4.41
CA LEU A 468 -16.14 -3.01 -3.43
C LEU A 468 -15.25 -4.06 -4.08
N HIS A 469 -15.62 -4.63 -5.24
CA HIS A 469 -14.73 -5.52 -5.98
C HIS A 469 -13.36 -4.89 -6.24
N LYS A 470 -13.35 -3.63 -6.67
CA LYS A 470 -12.13 -2.87 -6.88
C LYS A 470 -11.32 -2.71 -5.60
N ALA A 471 -11.95 -2.32 -4.49
CA ALA A 471 -11.25 -2.10 -3.22
C ALA A 471 -10.64 -3.40 -2.65
N PHE A 472 -11.38 -4.51 -2.69
CA PHE A 472 -10.85 -5.81 -2.28
C PHE A 472 -9.69 -6.28 -3.19
N LEU A 473 -9.83 -6.09 -4.50
CA LEU A 473 -8.77 -6.35 -5.48
C LEU A 473 -7.53 -5.49 -5.22
N GLU A 474 -7.70 -4.20 -4.92
CA GLU A 474 -6.59 -3.32 -4.57
C GLU A 474 -5.91 -3.75 -3.26
N ALA A 475 -6.67 -4.15 -2.25
CA ALA A 475 -6.11 -4.68 -1.01
C ALA A 475 -5.25 -5.93 -1.26
N GLN A 476 -5.71 -6.84 -2.13
CA GLN A 476 -4.95 -8.00 -2.57
C GLN A 476 -3.67 -7.63 -3.32
N ILE A 477 -3.75 -6.66 -4.25
CA ILE A 477 -2.61 -6.20 -5.06
C ILE A 477 -1.53 -5.54 -4.18
N LYS A 478 -1.96 -4.75 -3.19
CA LYS A 478 -1.07 -3.99 -2.30
C LYS A 478 -0.69 -4.76 -1.05
N GLY A 479 -1.21 -5.98 -0.90
CA GLY A 479 -0.97 -6.87 0.23
C GLY A 479 -1.37 -6.27 1.56
N SER A 480 -2.50 -5.57 1.61
CA SER A 480 -3.06 -4.88 2.77
C SER A 480 -4.34 -5.56 3.25
N SER A 481 -4.93 -5.03 4.33
CA SER A 481 -6.34 -5.30 4.68
C SER A 481 -7.23 -4.16 4.18
N ILE A 482 -8.51 -4.20 4.53
CA ILE A 482 -9.56 -3.24 4.15
C ILE A 482 -10.35 -2.82 5.40
N THR A 483 -10.93 -1.63 5.39
CA THR A 483 -11.91 -1.22 6.40
C THR A 483 -13.31 -1.66 6.00
N LEU A 484 -14.15 -1.92 7.01
CA LEU A 484 -15.59 -1.88 6.85
C LEU A 484 -16.07 -0.48 7.24
N GLU A 485 -17.02 0.08 6.50
CA GLU A 485 -17.43 1.48 6.70
C GLU A 485 -18.92 1.60 6.99
N ILE A 486 -19.25 2.43 7.98
CA ILE A 486 -20.62 2.84 8.28
C ILE A 486 -20.62 4.29 8.79
N ASP A 487 -21.44 5.18 8.21
CA ASP A 487 -21.48 6.56 8.68
C ASP A 487 -22.33 6.70 9.96
N THR A 488 -22.29 7.89 10.59
CA THR A 488 -23.28 8.25 11.60
C THR A 488 -24.62 8.51 10.91
N TYR A 489 -25.46 7.47 10.82
CA TYR A 489 -26.83 7.64 10.39
C TYR A 489 -27.71 8.09 11.57
N SER A 490 -28.63 9.02 11.30
CA SER A 490 -29.77 9.31 12.18
C SER A 490 -30.87 8.24 12.07
N PRO A 491 -31.85 8.20 12.99
CA PRO A 491 -32.98 7.27 12.89
C PRO A 491 -33.77 7.36 11.57
N HIS A 492 -33.76 8.52 10.91
CA HIS A 492 -34.42 8.71 9.62
C HIS A 492 -33.57 8.26 8.42
N GLN A 493 -32.26 8.10 8.60
CA GLN A 493 -31.31 7.74 7.53
C GLN A 493 -30.92 6.26 7.56
N ILE A 494 -30.97 5.60 8.72
CA ILE A 494 -30.43 4.25 8.90
C ILE A 494 -31.10 3.23 7.97
N GLY A 495 -32.41 3.34 7.73
CA GLY A 495 -33.11 2.43 6.81
C GLY A 495 -32.58 2.49 5.37
N ALA A 496 -32.13 3.67 4.90
CA ALA A 496 -31.54 3.84 3.58
C ALA A 496 -30.03 3.53 3.55
N GLY A 497 -29.33 3.72 4.68
CA GLY A 497 -27.89 3.47 4.80
C GLY A 497 -27.53 2.01 5.03
N LEU A 498 -28.39 1.25 5.71
CA LEU A 498 -28.13 -0.14 6.12
C LEU A 498 -27.82 -1.09 4.96
N PRO A 499 -28.54 -1.06 3.81
CA PRO A 499 -28.22 -1.97 2.69
C PRO A 499 -26.79 -1.81 2.15
N ASN A 500 -26.21 -0.60 2.24
CA ASN A 500 -24.81 -0.40 1.89
C ASN A 500 -23.90 -1.16 2.86
N PHE A 501 -24.14 -1.04 4.16
CA PHE A 501 -23.36 -1.74 5.18
C PHE A 501 -23.50 -3.27 5.09
N GLU A 502 -24.70 -3.78 4.85
CA GLU A 502 -24.96 -5.20 4.55
C GLU A 502 -24.10 -5.68 3.37
N THR A 503 -23.98 -4.86 2.32
CA THR A 503 -23.13 -5.17 1.16
C THR A 503 -21.64 -5.24 1.55
N TYR A 504 -21.16 -4.40 2.47
CA TYR A 504 -19.79 -4.51 2.99
C TYR A 504 -19.57 -5.84 3.72
N LEU A 505 -20.50 -6.22 4.60
CA LEU A 505 -20.40 -7.48 5.35
C LEU A 505 -20.43 -8.70 4.42
N GLU A 506 -21.31 -8.67 3.41
CA GLU A 506 -21.38 -9.73 2.41
C GLU A 506 -20.06 -9.86 1.62
N PHE A 507 -19.50 -8.75 1.14
CA PHE A 507 -18.21 -8.76 0.45
C PHE A 507 -17.06 -9.20 1.37
N ALA A 508 -17.07 -8.76 2.63
CA ALA A 508 -16.09 -9.17 3.62
C ALA A 508 -16.09 -10.69 3.83
N LYS A 509 -17.28 -11.29 3.97
CA LYS A 509 -17.44 -12.75 4.04
C LYS A 509 -16.96 -13.42 2.74
N ARG A 510 -17.41 -12.91 1.59
CA ARG A 510 -17.10 -13.48 0.27
C ARG A 510 -15.60 -13.48 -0.05
N TYR A 511 -14.89 -12.44 0.36
CA TYR A 511 -13.45 -12.30 0.16
C TYR A 511 -12.59 -12.87 1.31
N ASP A 512 -13.20 -13.54 2.29
CA ASP A 512 -12.53 -14.10 3.48
C ASP A 512 -11.70 -13.04 4.22
N LEU A 513 -12.33 -11.89 4.52
CA LEU A 513 -11.71 -10.83 5.30
C LEU A 513 -11.50 -11.29 6.75
N GLN A 514 -10.25 -11.21 7.21
CA GLN A 514 -9.87 -11.53 8.58
C GLN A 514 -9.02 -10.40 9.14
N GLY A 515 -9.28 -9.97 10.37
CA GLY A 515 -8.55 -8.84 10.94
C GLY A 515 -8.90 -7.54 10.23
N PHE A 516 -9.88 -6.80 10.74
CA PHE A 516 -10.39 -5.60 10.07
C PHE A 516 -10.48 -4.40 11.02
N LEU A 517 -10.65 -3.22 10.42
CA LEU A 517 -11.04 -2.01 11.12
C LEU A 517 -12.45 -1.63 10.69
N LEU A 518 -13.35 -1.42 11.65
CA LEU A 518 -14.60 -0.72 11.44
C LEU A 518 -14.33 0.79 11.50
N TYR A 519 -14.38 1.43 10.34
CA TYR A 519 -14.46 2.86 10.21
C TYR A 519 -15.93 3.25 10.36
N GLN A 520 -16.28 3.76 11.53
CA GLN A 520 -17.62 4.28 11.79
C GLN A 520 -17.64 5.82 11.72
N GLY A 521 -18.82 6.43 11.68
CA GLY A 521 -18.99 7.80 12.16
C GLY A 521 -18.84 7.90 13.69
N THR A 522 -18.94 9.11 14.25
CA THR A 522 -18.62 9.44 15.67
C THR A 522 -19.13 8.45 16.73
N GLU A 523 -20.30 7.82 16.53
CA GLU A 523 -20.94 7.00 17.56
C GLU A 523 -21.88 5.94 17.00
N MET A 524 -21.60 5.42 15.80
CA MET A 524 -22.56 4.56 15.11
C MET A 524 -22.79 3.23 15.83
N VAL A 525 -21.75 2.54 16.30
CA VAL A 525 -21.88 1.29 17.07
C VAL A 525 -22.61 1.52 18.40
N TYR A 526 -22.35 2.65 19.07
CA TYR A 526 -23.11 3.03 20.27
C TYR A 526 -24.62 3.10 19.98
N ARG A 527 -25.01 3.78 18.89
CA ARG A 527 -26.41 3.88 18.47
C ARG A 527 -27.00 2.53 18.10
N MET A 528 -26.24 1.71 17.35
CA MET A 528 -26.63 0.35 16.97
C MET A 528 -26.94 -0.52 18.21
N GLY A 529 -26.13 -0.44 19.26
CA GLY A 529 -26.30 -1.23 20.47
C GLY A 529 -27.28 -0.70 21.51
N THR A 530 -27.69 0.58 21.45
CA THR A 530 -28.48 1.21 22.53
C THR A 530 -29.83 1.77 22.10
N MET A 531 -30.01 2.15 20.83
CA MET A 531 -31.26 2.74 20.37
C MET A 531 -32.32 1.67 20.06
N LYS A 532 -33.56 1.91 20.53
CA LYS A 532 -34.71 1.06 20.22
C LYS A 532 -35.22 1.36 18.81
N ASN A 533 -34.59 0.76 17.81
CA ASN A 533 -34.96 0.85 16.41
C ASN A 533 -34.49 -0.41 15.68
N ASP A 534 -35.40 -1.03 14.93
CA ASP A 534 -35.17 -2.33 14.30
C ASP A 534 -33.97 -2.30 13.33
N ALA A 535 -33.74 -1.21 12.60
CA ALA A 535 -32.63 -1.11 11.67
C ALA A 535 -31.27 -0.98 12.38
N TYR A 536 -31.21 -0.23 13.49
CA TYR A 536 -30.00 -0.17 14.33
C TYR A 536 -29.67 -1.54 14.95
N GLN A 537 -30.67 -2.21 15.50
CA GLN A 537 -30.49 -3.53 16.12
C GLN A 537 -30.11 -4.58 15.09
N LYS A 538 -30.74 -4.57 13.90
CA LYS A 538 -30.36 -5.44 12.79
C LYS A 538 -28.90 -5.24 12.37
N ALA A 539 -28.46 -3.98 12.20
CA ALA A 539 -27.08 -3.68 11.85
C ALA A 539 -26.08 -4.17 12.91
N TYR A 540 -26.45 -4.07 14.20
CA TYR A 540 -25.66 -4.58 15.31
C TYR A 540 -25.55 -6.12 15.29
N GLU A 541 -26.67 -6.82 15.07
CA GLU A 541 -26.74 -8.28 14.92
C GLU A 541 -25.91 -8.76 13.73
N GLU A 542 -26.04 -8.13 12.56
CA GLU A 542 -25.29 -8.56 11.35
C GLU A 542 -23.78 -8.35 11.49
N LEU A 543 -23.37 -7.25 12.13
CA LEU A 543 -21.98 -6.99 12.44
C LEU A 543 -21.44 -8.01 13.44
N TRP A 544 -22.24 -8.39 14.44
CA TRP A 544 -21.92 -9.45 15.39
C TRP A 544 -21.72 -10.80 14.68
N ASP A 545 -22.69 -11.21 13.87
CA ASP A 545 -22.67 -12.46 13.10
C ASP A 545 -21.56 -12.52 12.03
N PHE A 546 -20.89 -11.40 11.75
CA PHE A 546 -19.70 -11.37 10.92
C PHE A 546 -18.41 -11.59 11.73
N MET A 547 -18.40 -11.20 13.01
CA MET A 547 -17.21 -11.26 13.87
C MET A 547 -17.02 -12.60 14.60
N GLU A 548 -18.12 -13.34 14.79
CA GLU A 548 -18.16 -14.75 15.22
C GLU A 548 -17.84 -15.69 14.06
#